data_AF-A0A963TH77-F1
#
_entry.id   AF-A0A963TH77-F1
#
_cell.length_a   1.000
_cell.length_b   1.000
_cell.length_c   1.000
_cell.angle_alpha   90.00
_cell.angle_beta   90.00
_cell.angle_gamma   90.00
#
_symmetry.space_group_name_H-M   'P 1'
#
loop_
_entity.id
_entity.type
_entity.pdbx_description
1 polymer ?
#
loop_
_entity_poly.entity_id
_entity_poly.type
_entity_poly.pdbx_seq_one_letter_code
_entity_poly.pdbx_strand_id
1 'polypeptide(L)'
;MLNRLCLTALVALTAPAAFAAQDTLTLGMVLEPPNLDPTAGAAAAIDEVVYANIFEGLTRFAPDGSIRPALAASWDVEDGAKTYVFHLHEGVTFHDGTAMDAEDVKFSLDRARAEDSANAQKA
;
A
#
# COMPACT_ATOMS: atom_id res chain seq x y z
N MET A 1 50.83 -39.53 -36.69
CA MET A 1 51.34 -40.28 -35.52
C MET A 1 50.86 -39.57 -34.27
N LEU A 2 50.08 -40.29 -33.44
CA LEU A 2 49.99 -40.29 -31.96
C LEU A 2 50.03 -38.92 -31.23
N ASN A 3 49.17 -38.57 -30.26
CA ASN A 3 48.45 -39.39 -29.29
C ASN A 3 47.32 -38.58 -28.63
N ARG A 4 46.30 -39.30 -28.16
CA ARG A 4 45.15 -38.82 -27.38
C ARG A 4 45.61 -38.39 -25.98
N LEU A 5 44.99 -37.36 -25.40
CA LEU A 5 44.78 -37.30 -23.95
C LEU A 5 43.49 -36.54 -23.64
N CYS A 6 42.48 -37.29 -23.19
CA CYS A 6 41.31 -36.76 -22.47
C CYS A 6 41.78 -36.10 -21.16
N LEU A 7 41.26 -34.93 -20.82
CA LEU A 7 41.28 -34.44 -19.45
C LEU A 7 39.94 -33.76 -19.12
N THR A 8 39.12 -34.54 -18.41
CA THR A 8 38.14 -34.20 -17.37
C THR A 8 37.51 -32.79 -17.34
N ALA A 9 36.18 -32.81 -17.39
CA ALA A 9 35.26 -31.72 -17.11
C ALA A 9 35.49 -31.07 -15.74
N LEU A 10 35.43 -29.74 -15.72
CA LEU A 10 35.03 -28.97 -14.54
C LEU A 10 33.86 -28.08 -14.96
N VAL A 11 32.64 -28.62 -14.86
CA VAL A 11 31.44 -27.80 -14.84
C VAL A 11 31.46 -27.08 -13.50
N ALA A 12 31.95 -25.84 -13.48
CA ALA A 12 31.77 -24.96 -12.34
C ALA A 12 30.26 -24.72 -12.20
N LEU A 13 29.67 -25.37 -11.21
CA LEU A 13 28.29 -25.15 -10.78
C LEU A 13 28.23 -23.72 -10.21
N THR A 14 27.97 -22.73 -11.07
CA THR A 14 27.59 -21.38 -10.63
C THR A 14 26.18 -21.49 -10.07
N ALA A 15 26.06 -21.95 -8.82
CA ALA A 15 24.86 -21.70 -8.05
C ALA A 15 24.68 -20.18 -7.96
N PRO A 16 23.55 -19.60 -8.39
CA PRO A 16 23.28 -18.22 -8.06
C PRO A 16 23.20 -18.17 -6.53
N ALA A 17 24.09 -17.41 -5.91
CA ALA A 17 23.94 -17.05 -4.51
C ALA A 17 22.59 -16.33 -4.41
N ALA A 18 21.59 -17.01 -3.88
CA ALA A 18 20.36 -16.37 -3.44
C ALA A 18 20.76 -15.44 -2.30
N PHE A 19 21.01 -14.17 -2.61
CA PHE A 19 21.03 -13.13 -1.60
C PHE A 19 19.65 -13.16 -0.94
N ALA A 20 19.58 -13.65 0.30
CA ALA A 20 18.38 -13.46 1.10
C ALA A 20 18.18 -11.94 1.21
N ALA A 21 17.16 -11.42 0.54
CA ALA A 21 16.80 -10.02 0.63
C ALA A 21 16.53 -9.69 2.11
N GLN A 22 17.05 -8.56 2.59
CA GLN A 22 16.62 -8.02 3.88
C GLN A 22 15.12 -7.70 3.75
N ASP A 23 14.29 -8.36 4.57
CA ASP A 23 12.83 -8.22 4.60
C ASP A 23 12.35 -7.32 5.75
N THR A 24 13.28 -6.82 6.55
CA THR A 24 13.01 -6.00 7.73
C THR A 24 13.63 -4.62 7.55
N LEU A 25 12.87 -3.59 7.90
CA LEU A 25 13.31 -2.20 7.96
C LEU A 25 13.15 -1.66 9.38
N THR A 26 14.18 -0.98 9.90
CA THR A 26 14.07 -0.21 11.15
C THR A 26 13.94 1.27 10.82
N LEU A 27 12.81 1.87 11.20
CA LEU A 27 12.54 3.29 11.04
C LEU A 27 12.69 4.00 12.39
N GLY A 28 13.49 5.07 12.42
CA GLY A 28 13.56 5.98 13.57
C GLY A 28 12.50 7.06 13.46
N MET A 29 11.59 7.12 14.42
CA MET A 29 10.52 8.13 14.48
C MET A 29 10.84 9.22 15.49
N VAL A 30 10.38 10.46 15.22
CA VAL A 30 10.61 11.61 16.11
C VAL A 30 9.72 11.56 17.36
N LEU A 31 8.50 11.05 17.21
CA LEU A 31 7.50 10.95 18.27
C LEU A 31 6.69 9.66 18.12
N GLU A 32 6.18 9.17 19.24
CA GLU A 32 5.25 8.04 19.27
C GLU A 32 3.84 8.50 18.88
N PRO A 33 3.10 7.74 18.04
CA PRO A 33 1.72 8.09 17.73
C PRO A 33 0.82 7.89 18.96
N PRO A 34 -0.07 8.85 19.29
CA PRO A 34 -0.94 8.73 20.47
C PRO A 34 -2.05 7.68 20.31
N ASN A 35 -2.35 7.29 19.07
CA ASN A 35 -3.26 6.21 18.67
C ASN A 35 -2.97 5.84 17.21
N LEU A 36 -3.70 4.87 16.65
CA LEU A 36 -3.53 4.39 15.27
C LEU A 36 -4.73 4.71 14.36
N ASP A 37 -5.55 5.70 14.74
CA ASP A 37 -6.70 6.10 13.94
C ASP A 37 -6.34 7.34 13.09
N PRO A 38 -6.21 7.19 11.75
CA PRO A 38 -5.84 8.29 10.85
C PRO A 38 -6.89 9.41 10.79
N THR A 39 -8.05 9.23 11.45
CA THR A 39 -9.11 10.24 11.50
C THR A 39 -9.31 10.85 12.88
N ALA A 40 -8.54 10.45 13.90
CA ALA A 40 -8.75 10.88 15.30
C ALA A 40 -7.74 11.91 15.82
N GLY A 41 -6.83 12.41 14.97
CA GLY A 41 -5.84 13.40 15.39
C GLY A 41 -5.01 13.96 14.24
N ALA A 42 -4.25 15.01 14.53
CA ALA A 42 -3.38 15.69 13.56
C ALA A 42 -1.89 15.33 13.71
N ALA A 43 -1.56 14.33 14.53
CA ALA A 43 -0.18 13.95 14.79
C ALA A 43 0.40 13.21 13.59
N ALA A 44 1.43 13.77 12.96
CA ALA A 44 2.07 13.20 11.77
C ALA A 44 2.59 11.76 11.98
N ALA A 45 2.96 11.40 13.22
CA ALA A 45 3.38 10.03 13.54
C ALA A 45 2.28 8.98 13.34
N ILE A 46 1.00 9.37 13.36
CA ILE A 46 -0.11 8.46 13.04
C ILE A 46 0.04 8.03 11.58
N ASP A 47 0.11 8.99 10.66
CA ASP A 47 0.24 8.72 9.22
C ASP A 47 1.54 7.97 8.89
N GLU A 48 2.66 8.30 9.54
CA GLU A 48 3.95 7.59 9.36
C GLU A 48 3.83 6.08 9.63
N VAL A 49 3.00 5.68 10.60
CA VAL A 49 2.81 4.26 10.95
C VAL A 49 1.72 3.61 10.11
N VAL A 50 0.59 4.29 9.90
CA VAL A 50 -0.62 3.63 9.40
C VAL A 50 -0.79 3.74 7.88
N TYR A 51 -0.34 4.83 7.27
CA TYR A 51 -0.56 5.11 5.84
C TYR A 51 0.20 4.10 4.97
N ALA A 52 -0.53 3.39 4.10
CA ALA A 52 0.00 2.37 3.19
C ALA A 52 0.72 1.18 3.86
N ASN A 53 0.71 1.09 5.20
CA ASN A 53 1.19 -0.04 5.97
C ASN A 53 0.04 -0.85 6.58
N ILE A 54 -1.00 -0.16 7.08
CA ILE A 54 -2.16 -0.77 7.75
C ILE A 54 -3.45 -0.51 6.96
N PHE A 55 -3.61 0.71 6.43
CA PHE A 55 -4.79 1.10 5.65
C PHE A 55 -4.43 1.39 4.21
N GLU A 56 -5.38 1.11 3.31
CA GLU A 56 -5.29 1.44 1.89
C GLU A 56 -6.46 2.33 1.48
N GLY A 57 -6.17 3.38 0.70
CA GLY A 57 -7.18 4.30 0.17
C GLY A 57 -7.67 3.90 -1.22
N LEU A 58 -8.61 4.67 -1.77
CA LEU A 58 -9.07 4.48 -3.16
C LEU A 58 -7.95 4.71 -4.17
N THR A 59 -7.06 5.67 -3.88
CA THR A 59 -5.91 6.03 -4.71
C THR A 59 -4.68 6.28 -3.83
N ARG A 60 -3.51 6.38 -4.45
CA ARG A 60 -2.23 6.67 -3.78
C ARG A 60 -1.33 7.57 -4.62
N PHE A 61 -0.42 8.28 -3.96
CA PHE A 61 0.63 9.01 -4.65
C PHE A 61 1.79 8.08 -5.04
N ALA A 62 2.30 8.26 -6.25
CA ALA A 62 3.59 7.72 -6.68
C ALA A 62 4.73 8.66 -6.24
N PRO A 63 6.00 8.19 -6.27
CA PRO A 63 7.15 9.02 -5.90
C PRO A 63 7.32 10.31 -6.72
N ASP A 64 6.77 10.34 -7.93
CA ASP A 64 6.74 11.50 -8.81
C ASP A 64 5.54 12.44 -8.56
N GLY A 65 4.73 12.15 -7.55
CA GLY A 65 3.51 12.90 -7.21
C GLY A 65 2.30 12.57 -8.07
N SER A 66 2.41 11.65 -9.05
CA SER A 66 1.27 11.21 -9.84
C SER A 66 0.30 10.38 -8.98
N ILE A 67 -0.99 10.47 -9.29
CA ILE A 67 -2.04 9.65 -8.64
C ILE A 67 -2.07 8.28 -9.33
N ARG A 68 -2.07 7.21 -8.54
CA ARG A 68 -2.13 5.82 -9.00
C ARG A 68 -3.33 5.09 -8.37
N PRO A 69 -3.84 4.04 -9.06
CA PRO A 69 -4.78 3.07 -8.48
C PRO A 69 -4.29 2.51 -7.14
N ALA A 70 -5.24 2.22 -6.25
CA ALA A 70 -5.06 1.47 -5.00
C ALA A 70 -6.29 0.56 -4.84
N LEU A 71 -7.19 0.78 -3.87
CA LEU A 71 -8.44 0.00 -3.78
C LEU A 71 -9.34 0.18 -5.01
N ALA A 72 -9.32 1.35 -5.64
CA ALA A 72 -9.96 1.56 -6.93
C ALA A 72 -9.00 1.19 -8.06
N ALA A 73 -9.40 0.21 -8.88
CA ALA A 73 -8.68 -0.23 -10.06
C ALA A 73 -8.65 0.86 -11.16
N SER A 74 -9.74 1.62 -11.26
CA SER A 74 -9.88 2.79 -12.13
C SER A 74 -10.94 3.74 -11.58
N TRP A 75 -11.06 4.92 -12.19
CA TRP A 75 -12.17 5.85 -11.92
C TRP A 75 -12.50 6.70 -13.14
N ASP A 76 -13.76 7.06 -13.26
CA ASP A 76 -14.26 8.00 -14.25
C ASP A 76 -14.49 9.37 -13.60
N VAL A 77 -14.24 10.44 -14.37
CA VAL A 77 -14.44 11.83 -13.93
C VAL A 77 -15.50 12.47 -14.80
N GLU A 78 -16.62 12.82 -14.19
CA GLU A 78 -17.82 13.30 -14.86
C GLU A 78 -18.21 14.71 -14.37
N ASP A 79 -19.20 15.32 -15.03
CA ASP A 79 -19.82 16.59 -14.62
C ASP A 79 -18.85 17.76 -14.39
N GLY A 80 -17.75 17.80 -15.17
CA GLY A 80 -16.71 18.81 -14.99
C GLY A 80 -15.96 18.65 -13.65
N ALA A 81 -15.65 17.40 -13.29
CA ALA A 81 -14.94 17.00 -12.07
C ALA A 81 -15.73 17.20 -10.77
N LYS A 82 -17.06 17.09 -10.85
CA LYS A 82 -17.95 17.11 -9.68
C LYS A 82 -18.41 15.72 -9.25
N THR A 83 -18.33 14.76 -10.16
CA THR A 83 -18.72 13.37 -9.93
C THR A 83 -17.53 12.48 -10.26
N TYR A 84 -17.16 11.61 -9.31
CA TYR A 84 -16.10 10.61 -9.47
C TYR A 84 -16.71 9.24 -9.25
N VAL A 85 -16.56 8.34 -10.22
CA VAL A 85 -17.04 6.96 -10.13
C VAL A 85 -15.84 6.05 -9.98
N PHE A 86 -15.66 5.45 -8.80
CA PHE A 86 -14.54 4.54 -8.53
C PHE A 86 -14.94 3.09 -8.78
N HIS A 87 -14.13 2.38 -9.55
CA HIS A 87 -14.30 0.95 -9.83
C HIS A 87 -13.36 0.16 -8.92
N LEU A 88 -13.91 -0.46 -7.87
CA LEU A 88 -13.12 -1.19 -6.87
C LEU A 88 -12.58 -2.52 -7.42
N HIS A 89 -11.45 -2.96 -6.89
CA HIS A 89 -10.99 -4.33 -7.10
C HIS A 89 -11.98 -5.34 -6.52
N GLU A 90 -12.19 -6.46 -7.24
CA GLU A 90 -12.99 -7.58 -6.74
C GLU A 90 -12.19 -8.45 -5.76
N GLY A 91 -12.88 -9.04 -4.78
CA GLY A 91 -12.30 -10.01 -3.87
C GLY A 91 -11.34 -9.43 -2.84
N VAL A 92 -11.38 -8.11 -2.61
CA VAL A 92 -10.62 -7.49 -1.52
C VAL A 92 -11.19 -7.93 -0.18
N THR A 93 -10.31 -8.23 0.77
CA THR A 93 -10.68 -8.61 2.13
C THR A 93 -9.89 -7.80 3.14
N PHE A 94 -10.50 -7.54 4.29
CA PHE A 94 -9.78 -7.07 5.47
C PHE A 94 -8.88 -8.18 6.02
N HIS A 95 -7.99 -7.82 6.94
CA HIS A 95 -7.02 -8.73 7.55
C HIS A 95 -7.67 -9.87 8.36
N ASP A 96 -8.94 -9.71 8.78
CA ASP A 96 -9.73 -10.75 9.46
C ASP A 96 -10.46 -11.70 8.49
N GLY A 97 -10.33 -11.46 7.18
CA GLY A 97 -10.95 -12.24 6.11
C GLY A 97 -12.37 -11.80 5.72
N THR A 98 -12.93 -10.76 6.35
CA THR A 98 -14.20 -10.18 5.90
C THR A 98 -14.01 -9.51 4.54
N ALA A 99 -15.02 -9.61 3.67
CA ALA A 99 -14.99 -8.95 2.37
C ALA A 99 -15.12 -7.43 2.55
N MET A 100 -14.41 -6.67 1.72
CA MET A 100 -14.57 -5.23 1.62
C MET A 100 -15.41 -4.88 0.40
N ASP A 101 -16.33 -3.93 0.55
CA ASP A 101 -17.10 -3.38 -0.57
C ASP A 101 -17.25 -1.84 -0.52
N ALA A 102 -18.06 -1.31 -1.44
CA ALA A 102 -18.28 0.13 -1.56
C ALA A 102 -18.97 0.76 -0.34
N GLU A 103 -19.72 -0.01 0.46
CA GLU A 103 -20.33 0.49 1.69
C GLU A 103 -19.28 0.77 2.77
N ASP A 104 -18.19 0.00 2.82
CA ASP A 104 -17.07 0.25 3.76
C ASP A 104 -16.31 1.53 3.40
N VAL A 105 -16.12 1.78 2.10
CA VAL A 105 -15.57 3.03 1.58
C VAL A 105 -16.47 4.20 1.96
N LYS A 106 -17.77 4.07 1.70
CA LYS A 106 -18.78 5.07 2.03
C LYS A 106 -18.80 5.36 3.52
N PHE A 107 -18.81 4.32 4.36
CA PHE A 107 -18.75 4.44 5.81
C PHE A 107 -17.53 5.25 6.26
N SER A 108 -16.36 4.96 5.70
CA SER A 108 -15.12 5.67 6.04
C SER A 108 -15.19 7.16 5.69
N LEU A 109 -15.72 7.50 4.50
CA LEU A 109 -15.90 8.88 4.06
C LEU A 109 -16.94 9.62 4.90
N ASP A 110 -18.06 8.97 5.23
CA ASP A 110 -19.11 9.54 6.06
C ASP A 110 -18.61 9.79 7.48
N ARG A 111 -17.90 8.82 8.07
CA ARG A 111 -17.27 8.94 9.39
C ARG A 111 -16.31 10.12 9.45
N ALA A 112 -15.46 10.29 8.43
CA ALA A 112 -14.52 11.38 8.36
C ALA A 112 -15.20 12.77 8.36
N ARG A 113 -16.42 12.87 7.83
CA ARG A 113 -17.16 14.13 7.65
C ARG A 113 -18.30 14.34 8.63
N ALA A 114 -18.55 13.38 9.52
CA ALA A 114 -19.64 13.43 10.50
C ALA A 114 -19.56 14.67 11.42
N GLU A 115 -20.71 15.11 11.96
CA GLU A 115 -20.80 16.30 12.81
C GLU A 115 -19.93 16.20 14.08
N ASP A 116 -19.74 15.01 14.60
CA ASP A 116 -18.91 14.69 15.76
C ASP A 116 -17.50 14.19 15.39
N SER A 117 -17.13 14.23 14.10
CA SER A 117 -15.81 13.81 13.63
C SER A 117 -14.68 14.63 14.26
N ALA A 118 -13.67 13.92 14.77
CA ALA A 118 -12.42 14.47 15.27
C ALA A 118 -11.35 14.63 14.16
N ASN A 119 -11.72 14.41 12.90
CA ASN A 119 -10.79 14.48 11.77
C ASN A 119 -10.27 15.92 11.60
N ALA A 120 -8.94 16.05 11.54
CA ALA A 120 -8.27 17.33 11.33
C ALA A 120 -8.63 18.00 9.99
N GLN A 121 -9.09 17.22 9.00
CA GLN A 121 -9.49 17.66 7.67
C GLN A 121 -11.02 17.57 7.45
N LYS A 122 -11.82 17.66 8.51
CA LYS A 122 -13.28 17.63 8.41
C LYS A 122 -13.79 18.71 7.43
N ALA A 123 -14.53 18.27 6.39
CA ALA A 123 -15.09 19.11 5.32
C ALA A 123 -16.54 18.76 5.00
#